data_AF-A0A934TNS5-F1
#
_entry.id   AF-A0A934TNS5-F1
#
_cell.length_a   1.000
_cell.length_b   1.000
_cell.length_c   1.000
_cell.angle_alpha   90.00
_cell.angle_beta   90.00
_cell.angle_gamma   90.00
#
_symmetry.space_group_name_H-M   'P 1'
#
loop_
_entity.id
_entity.type
_entity.pdbx_description
1 polymer ?
#
loop_
_entity_poly.entity_id
_entity_poly.type
_entity_poly.pdbx_seq_one_letter_code
_entity_poly.pdbx_strand_id
1 'polypeptide(L)'
;MLQVLPAAVISIAVFTGFLMMSDRKRGTALGQGVLVAGAVVFFAAIVAGGPLAGVSPRALAILAVGLLAAGSGGMLYHLYLGRFTEVMTARAVFVGVYLGLAALYALIFLSLV
;
A
#
# COMPACT_ATOMS: atom_id res chain seq x y z
N MET A 1 5.22 -19.00 -5.13
CA MET A 1 5.51 -17.62 -5.58
C MET A 1 4.34 -16.96 -6.32
N LEU A 2 3.62 -17.66 -7.20
CA LEU A 2 2.50 -17.08 -7.97
C LEU A 2 1.32 -16.53 -7.14
N GLN A 3 1.10 -17.03 -5.92
CA GLN A 3 0.03 -16.56 -5.03
C GLN A 3 0.21 -15.11 -4.55
N VAL A 4 1.42 -14.56 -4.64
CA VAL A 4 1.76 -13.19 -4.20
C VAL A 4 1.55 -12.19 -5.36
N LEU A 5 1.56 -12.68 -6.60
CA LEU A 5 1.54 -11.86 -7.80
C LEU A 5 0.31 -10.95 -7.90
N PRO A 6 -0.93 -11.41 -7.64
CA PRO A 6 -2.10 -10.53 -7.73
C PRO A 6 -2.03 -9.35 -6.75
N ALA A 7 -1.65 -9.62 -5.50
CA ALA A 7 -1.52 -8.58 -4.47
C ALA A 7 -0.40 -7.58 -4.81
N ALA A 8 0.74 -8.06 -5.31
CA ALA A 8 1.83 -7.21 -5.76
C ALA A 8 1.40 -6.31 -6.93
N VAL A 9 0.68 -6.85 -7.92
CA VAL A 9 0.15 -6.09 -9.06
C VAL A 9 -0.84 -5.02 -8.59
N ILE A 10 -1.78 -5.36 -7.70
CA ILE A 10 -2.73 -4.40 -7.14
C ILE A 10 -1.99 -3.29 -6.40
N SER A 11 -1.05 -3.64 -5.53
CA SER A 11 -0.25 -2.69 -4.75
C SER A 11 0.52 -1.71 -5.65
N ILE A 12 1.21 -2.23 -6.67
CA ILE A 12 1.97 -1.43 -7.63
C ILE A 12 1.03 -0.55 -8.45
N ALA A 13 -0.11 -1.07 -8.91
CA ALA A 13 -1.09 -0.31 -9.68
C ALA A 13 -1.66 0.86 -8.87
N VAL A 14 -2.02 0.62 -7.60
CA VAL A 14 -2.51 1.66 -6.68
C VAL A 14 -1.44 2.73 -6.45
N PHE A 15 -0.21 2.33 -6.12
CA PHE A 15 0.88 3.27 -5.90
C PHE A 15 1.23 4.07 -7.17
N THR A 16 1.30 3.42 -8.33
CA THR A 16 1.55 4.09 -9.61
C THR A 16 0.43 5.05 -9.97
N GLY A 17 -0.82 4.69 -9.69
CA GLY A 17 -1.98 5.57 -9.82
C GLY A 17 -1.78 6.87 -9.05
N PHE A 18 -1.31 6.79 -7.80
CA PHE A 18 -0.95 7.98 -7.02
C PHE A 18 0.16 8.81 -7.68
N LEU A 19 1.22 8.21 -8.21
CA LEU A 19 2.31 8.95 -8.88
C LEU A 19 1.86 9.71 -10.14
N MET A 20 0.77 9.26 -10.77
CA MET A 20 0.19 9.91 -11.96
C MET A 20 -0.81 11.01 -11.61
N MET A 21 -1.23 11.12 -10.35
CA MET A 21 -2.11 12.17 -9.91
C MET A 21 -1.35 13.49 -9.68
N SER A 22 -1.95 14.59 -10.14
CA SER A 22 -1.41 15.95 -9.93
C SER A 22 -2.11 16.68 -8.78
N ASP A 23 -3.35 16.30 -8.45
CA ASP A 23 -4.12 16.92 -7.38
C ASP A 23 -3.68 16.39 -6.02
N ARG A 24 -2.97 17.25 -5.28
CA ARG A 24 -2.50 17.00 -3.92
C ARG A 24 -3.62 16.63 -2.95
N LYS A 25 -4.73 17.36 -2.94
CA LYS A 25 -5.82 17.15 -1.98
C LYS A 25 -6.51 15.82 -2.25
N ARG A 26 -6.84 15.58 -3.52
CA ARG A 26 -7.48 14.33 -3.95
C ARG A 26 -6.59 13.12 -3.73
N GLY A 27 -5.30 13.22 -4.07
CA GLY A 27 -4.36 12.12 -3.87
C GLY A 27 -4.14 11.78 -2.40
N THR A 28 -4.08 12.80 -1.52
CA THR A 28 -3.99 12.59 -0.07
C THR A 28 -5.25 11.90 0.47
N ALA A 29 -6.44 12.36 0.08
CA ALA A 29 -7.71 11.79 0.52
C ALA A 29 -7.90 10.33 0.05
N LEU A 30 -7.55 10.04 -1.21
CA LEU A 30 -7.57 8.67 -1.73
C LEU A 30 -6.53 7.80 -1.03
N GLY A 31 -5.35 8.34 -0.70
CA GLY A 31 -4.34 7.64 0.11
C GLY A 31 -4.88 7.21 1.46
N GLN A 32 -5.61 8.08 2.15
CA GLN A 32 -6.30 7.74 3.40
C GLN A 32 -7.37 6.66 3.20
N GLY A 33 -8.16 6.74 2.13
CA GLY A 33 -9.14 5.70 1.79
C GLY A 33 -8.49 4.33 1.57
N VAL A 34 -7.36 4.29 0.86
CA VAL A 34 -6.57 3.06 0.66
C VAL A 34 -6.01 2.54 1.99
N LEU A 35 -5.57 3.42 2.89
CA LEU A 35 -5.10 3.02 4.23
C LEU A 35 -6.21 2.40 5.06
N VAL A 36 -7.41 2.99 5.06
CA VAL A 36 -8.58 2.43 5.76
C VAL A 36 -8.91 1.05 5.20
N ALA A 37 -8.96 0.91 3.86
CA ALA A 37 -9.19 -0.38 3.23
C ALA A 37 -8.10 -1.41 3.61
N GLY A 38 -6.82 -1.01 3.54
CA GLY A 38 -5.70 -1.85 3.95
C GLY A 38 -5.78 -2.30 5.41
N ALA A 39 -6.16 -1.41 6.32
CA ALA A 39 -6.34 -1.71 7.75
C ALA A 39 -7.51 -2.69 7.98
N VAL A 40 -8.62 -2.55 7.26
CA VAL A 40 -9.75 -3.48 7.32
C VAL A 40 -9.32 -4.88 6.84
N VAL A 41 -8.62 -4.97 5.71
CA VAL A 41 -8.11 -6.26 5.21
C VAL A 41 -7.08 -6.86 6.15
N PHE A 42 -6.21 -6.03 6.75
CA PHE A 42 -5.22 -6.46 7.75
C PHE A 42 -5.89 -7.09 8.96
N PHE A 43 -6.91 -6.43 9.52
CA PHE A 43 -7.64 -6.94 10.68
C PHE A 43 -8.38 -8.24 10.34
N ALA A 44 -9.01 -8.30 9.17
CA ALA A 44 -9.64 -9.53 8.67
C ALA A 44 -8.63 -10.68 8.55
N ALA A 45 -7.40 -10.41 8.09
CA ALA A 45 -6.36 -11.41 7.98
C ALA A 45 -5.90 -11.98 9.33
N ILE A 46 -5.97 -11.19 10.41
CA ILE A 46 -5.58 -11.61 11.77
C ILE A 46 -6.71 -12.36 12.47
N VAL A 47 -7.93 -11.84 12.39
CA VAL A 47 -9.07 -12.36 13.18
C VAL A 47 -9.76 -13.55 12.51
N ALA A 48 -9.59 -13.74 11.21
CA ALA A 48 -10.26 -14.83 10.51
C ALA A 48 -9.73 -16.20 10.96
N GLY A 49 -10.61 -17.01 11.55
CA GLY A 49 -10.34 -18.43 11.87
C GLY A 49 -10.33 -19.37 10.66
N GLY A 50 -10.45 -18.84 9.44
CA GLY A 50 -10.52 -19.60 8.19
C GLY A 50 -10.65 -18.70 6.95
N PRO A 51 -10.82 -19.27 5.76
CA PRO A 51 -10.98 -18.49 4.54
C PRO A 51 -12.22 -17.59 4.56
N LEU A 52 -12.07 -16.33 4.10
CA LEU A 52 -13.17 -15.38 3.93
C LEU A 52 -13.47 -15.20 2.44
N ALA A 53 -14.72 -15.45 2.04
CA ALA A 53 -15.13 -15.38 0.62
C ALA A 53 -14.20 -16.18 -0.33
N GLY A 54 -13.68 -17.33 0.14
CA GLY A 54 -12.74 -18.16 -0.62
C GLY A 54 -11.28 -17.69 -0.62
N VAL A 55 -10.96 -16.59 0.08
CA VAL A 55 -9.60 -16.05 0.18
C VAL A 55 -8.99 -16.45 1.53
N SER A 56 -7.77 -17.00 1.50
CA SER A 56 -7.07 -17.41 2.73
C SER A 56 -6.60 -16.19 3.55
N PRO A 57 -6.50 -16.31 4.89
CA PRO A 57 -5.97 -15.23 5.73
C PRO A 57 -4.58 -14.76 5.30
N ARG A 58 -3.72 -15.68 4.85
CA ARG A 58 -2.40 -15.36 4.28
C ARG A 58 -2.49 -14.49 3.02
N ALA A 59 -3.44 -14.76 2.13
CA ALA A 59 -3.61 -13.95 0.92
C ALA A 59 -4.13 -12.54 1.27
N LEU A 60 -5.05 -12.45 2.23
CA LEU A 60 -5.52 -11.17 2.76
C LEU A 60 -4.38 -10.36 3.40
N ALA A 61 -3.50 -11.02 4.16
CA ALA A 61 -2.33 -10.39 4.75
C ALA A 61 -1.40 -9.74 3.72
N ILE A 62 -1.06 -10.49 2.67
CA ILE A 62 -0.19 -10.01 1.59
C ILE A 62 -0.83 -8.79 0.91
N LEU A 63 -2.14 -8.86 0.63
CA LEU A 63 -2.88 -7.74 0.05
C LEU A 63 -2.88 -6.52 0.98
N ALA A 64 -3.13 -6.73 2.27
CA ALA A 64 -3.15 -5.67 3.28
C ALA A 64 -1.81 -4.94 3.36
N VAL A 65 -0.70 -5.68 3.42
CA VAL A 65 0.67 -5.11 3.40
C VAL A 65 0.88 -4.23 2.17
N GLY A 66 0.49 -4.71 0.99
CA GLY A 66 0.58 -3.94 -0.25
C GLY A 66 -0.25 -2.65 -0.22
N LEU A 67 -1.52 -2.74 0.19
CA LEU A 67 -2.40 -1.58 0.30
C LEU A 67 -1.90 -0.56 1.31
N LEU A 68 -1.42 -0.99 2.48
CA LEU A 68 -0.86 -0.11 3.50
C LEU A 68 0.39 0.61 3.00
N ALA A 69 1.28 -0.10 2.30
CA ALA A 69 2.48 0.48 1.71
C ALA A 69 2.14 1.48 0.59
N ALA A 70 1.25 1.10 -0.33
CA ALA A 70 0.84 1.93 -1.46
C ALA A 70 0.07 3.19 -0.98
N GLY A 71 -0.85 3.03 -0.03
CA GLY A 71 -1.60 4.13 0.57
C GLY A 71 -0.69 5.11 1.33
N SER A 72 0.22 4.59 2.16
CA SER A 72 1.17 5.43 2.91
C SER A 72 2.14 6.15 1.98
N GLY A 73 2.77 5.43 1.05
CA GLY A 73 3.70 6.00 0.08
C GLY A 73 3.02 7.02 -0.84
N GLY A 74 1.82 6.72 -1.33
CA GLY A 74 1.03 7.61 -2.18
C GLY A 74 0.54 8.86 -1.45
N MET A 75 0.09 8.72 -0.20
CA MET A 75 -0.28 9.85 0.66
C MET A 75 0.92 10.75 0.92
N LEU A 76 2.08 10.18 1.29
CA LEU A 76 3.31 10.94 1.51
C LEU A 76 3.74 11.66 0.23
N TYR A 77 3.73 10.99 -0.93
CA TYR A 77 4.02 11.62 -2.22
C TYR A 77 3.20 12.90 -2.43
N HIS A 78 1.89 12.84 -2.19
CA HIS A 78 1.03 14.01 -2.33
C HIS A 78 1.24 15.06 -1.24
N LEU A 79 1.52 14.66 0.01
CA LEU A 79 1.85 15.60 1.08
C LEU A 79 3.10 16.43 0.77
N TYR A 80 4.07 15.85 0.07
CA TYR A 80 5.32 16.50 -0.34
C TYR A 80 5.32 16.99 -1.79
N LEU A 81 4.19 16.94 -2.49
CA LEU A 81 4.07 17.44 -3.85
C LEU A 81 4.34 18.95 -3.90
N GLY A 82 5.25 19.36 -4.80
CA GLY A 82 5.75 20.75 -4.89
C GLY A 82 6.96 21.07 -4.00
N ARG A 83 7.49 20.11 -3.24
CA ARG A 83 8.76 20.27 -2.50
C ARG A 83 10.01 19.87 -3.29
N PHE A 84 9.82 19.14 -4.38
CA PHE A 84 10.89 18.72 -5.27
C PHE A 84 10.94 19.66 -6.48
N THR A 85 12.15 19.99 -6.92
CA THR A 85 12.38 20.75 -8.17
C THR A 85 12.15 19.89 -9.40
N GLU A 86 12.38 18.58 -9.30
CA GLU A 86 12.23 17.62 -10.39
C GLU A 86 11.26 16.49 -10.04
N VAL A 87 10.29 16.25 -10.93
CA VAL A 87 9.23 15.25 -10.75
C VAL A 87 9.80 13.82 -10.73
N MET A 88 10.81 13.53 -11.55
CA MET A 88 11.40 12.19 -11.60
C MET A 88 12.15 11.83 -10.31
N THR A 89 12.85 12.80 -9.73
CA THR A 89 13.50 12.65 -8.42
C THR A 89 12.47 12.38 -7.32
N ALA A 90 11.36 13.13 -7.30
CA ALA A 90 10.26 12.86 -6.37
C ALA A 90 9.74 11.41 -6.51
N ARG A 91 9.45 10.98 -7.75
CA ARG A 91 8.95 9.62 -8.02
C ARG A 91 9.94 8.54 -7.57
N ALA A 92 11.23 8.69 -7.86
CA ALA A 92 12.25 7.73 -7.45
C ALA A 92 12.37 7.61 -5.92
N VAL A 93 12.38 8.74 -5.21
CA VAL A 93 12.39 8.77 -3.74
C VAL A 93 11.16 8.06 -3.18
N PHE A 94 9.97 8.38 -3.69
CA PHE A 94 8.74 7.79 -3.18
C PHE A 94 8.54 6.32 -3.57
N VAL A 95 9.12 5.85 -4.68
CA VAL A 95 9.26 4.40 -4.96
C VAL A 95 10.10 3.74 -3.87
N GLY A 96 11.23 4.34 -3.48
CA GLY A 96 12.05 3.84 -2.37
C GLY A 96 11.28 3.80 -1.03
N VAL A 97 10.53 4.86 -0.72
CA VAL A 97 9.65 4.92 0.47
C VAL A 97 8.59 3.83 0.41
N TYR A 98 7.92 3.64 -0.72
CA TYR A 98 6.93 2.59 -0.92
C TYR A 98 7.51 1.20 -0.67
N LEU A 99 8.68 0.89 -1.24
CA LEU A 99 9.34 -0.41 -1.04
C LEU A 99 9.78 -0.62 0.41
N GLY A 100 10.32 0.43 1.05
CA GLY A 100 10.69 0.39 2.46
C GLY A 100 9.49 0.17 3.38
N LEU A 101 8.37 0.83 3.11
CA LEU A 101 7.13 0.63 3.85
C LEU A 101 6.54 -0.77 3.61
N ALA A 102 6.61 -1.30 2.40
CA ALA A 102 6.17 -2.66 2.12
C ALA A 102 6.97 -3.68 2.93
N ALA A 103 8.29 -3.52 3.02
CA ALA A 103 9.15 -4.36 3.87
C ALA A 103 8.79 -4.21 5.36
N LEU A 104 8.62 -2.96 5.83
CA LEU A 104 8.26 -2.68 7.22
C LEU A 104 6.91 -3.32 7.61
N TYR A 105 5.86 -3.10 6.81
CA TYR A 105 4.54 -3.67 7.09
C TYR A 105 4.53 -5.19 7.01
N ALA A 106 5.31 -5.79 6.11
CA ALA A 106 5.49 -7.24 6.08
C ALA A 106 6.10 -7.76 7.38
N LEU A 107 7.12 -7.09 7.93
CA LEU A 107 7.74 -7.45 9.21
C LEU A 107 6.77 -7.28 10.39
N ILE A 108 6.01 -6.18 10.42
CA ILE A 108 4.99 -5.96 11.44
C ILE A 108 3.97 -7.09 11.40
N PHE A 109 3.45 -7.43 10.22
CA PHE A 109 2.49 -8.53 10.10
C PHE A 109 3.10 -9.85 10.57
N LEU A 110 4.33 -10.17 10.15
CA LEU A 110 5.01 -11.40 10.56
C LEU A 110 5.22 -11.49 12.07
N SER A 111 5.29 -10.36 12.78
CA SER A 111 5.41 -10.34 14.24
C SER A 111 4.09 -10.58 14.99
N LEU A 112 2.95 -10.54 14.30
CA LEU A 112 1.60 -10.61 14.89
C LEU A 112 0.88 -11.94 14.63
N VAL A 113 1.46 -12.81 13.81
CA VAL A 113 0.98 -14.17 13.48
C VAL A 113 2.00 -15.20 13.94
#